data_AF-A0A6L6LUQ9-F1
#
_entry.id   AF-A0A6L6LUQ9-F1
#
_cell.length_a   1.000
_cell.length_b   1.000
_cell.length_c   1.000
_cell.angle_alpha   90.00
_cell.angle_beta   90.00
_cell.angle_gamma   90.00
#
_symmetry.space_group_name_H-M   'P 1'
#
loop_
_entity.id
_entity.type
_entity.pdbx_description
1 polymer ?
#
loop_
_entity_poly.entity_id
_entity_poly.type
_entity_poly.pdbx_seq_one_letter_code
_entity_poly.pdbx_strand_id
1 'polypeptide(L)'
;MKYYIEWETEDRSLCETALLVLDYFINFLKKISAFQKDLRALIGVTLCGKDGRPLSAPSARLLKLAENDGELYGRCSRMLDDVHIKLQQYMPEGIKKGGVAAATFYASDNLPALVFLEFQQMCALDLRAARCENCGRLFLPFSSRTKYCDRVCDEDTGASCKEVAAREKYAAQVKADRARQLYQQLRNKYQMRCARAQGNAKMREDYNKWRDTAQKAMVKYQVGEMSFEQFAECIQIP
;
A
#
# COMPACT_ATOMS: atom_id res chain seq x y z
N MET A 1 2.43 22.81 -35.11
CA MET A 1 3.74 23.49 -34.89
C MET A 1 4.69 23.32 -36.06
N LYS A 2 5.08 22.10 -36.47
CA LYS A 2 6.00 21.90 -37.62
C LYS A 2 5.57 22.64 -38.91
N TYR A 3 4.29 22.55 -39.25
CA TYR A 3 3.69 23.26 -40.39
C TYR A 3 3.78 24.80 -40.31
N TYR A 4 3.68 25.39 -39.11
CA TYR A 4 3.79 26.84 -38.91
C TYR A 4 5.25 27.32 -39.01
N ILE A 5 6.21 26.47 -38.63
CA ILE A 5 7.64 26.73 -38.78
C ILE A 5 8.02 26.74 -40.26
N GLU A 6 7.47 25.80 -41.04
CA GLU A 6 7.67 25.71 -42.50
C GLU A 6 7.09 26.91 -43.26
N TRP A 7 6.14 27.63 -42.66
CA TRP A 7 5.42 28.75 -43.28
C TRP A 7 5.97 30.15 -42.91
N GLU A 8 7.12 30.22 -42.22
CA GLU A 8 7.79 31.47 -41.83
C GLU A 8 6.86 32.50 -41.16
N THR A 9 5.91 32.04 -40.34
CA THR A 9 5.01 32.92 -39.59
C THR A 9 5.77 33.73 -38.53
N GLU A 10 5.27 34.90 -38.14
CA GLU A 10 5.88 35.75 -37.10
C GLU A 10 6.17 34.98 -35.79
N ASP A 11 5.33 34.00 -35.45
CA ASP A 11 5.47 33.16 -34.25
C ASP A 11 6.42 31.95 -34.41
N ARG A 12 7.21 31.88 -35.49
CA ARG A 12 8.08 30.73 -35.77
C ARG A 12 9.02 30.40 -34.62
N SER A 13 9.65 31.42 -34.02
CA SER A 13 10.59 31.24 -32.91
C SER A 13 9.91 30.67 -31.65
N LEU A 14 8.67 31.07 -31.38
CA LEU A 14 7.84 30.52 -30.30
C LEU A 14 7.48 29.06 -30.59
N CYS A 15 7.10 28.75 -31.83
CA CYS A 15 6.80 27.38 -32.24
C CYS A 15 8.03 26.45 -32.15
N GLU A 16 9.21 26.92 -32.55
CA GLU A 16 10.48 26.19 -32.43
C GLU A 16 10.83 25.93 -30.96
N THR A 17 10.74 26.95 -30.11
CA THR A 17 11.01 26.84 -28.67
C THR A 17 10.05 25.85 -28.00
N ALA A 18 8.76 25.92 -28.33
CA ALA A 18 7.77 25.00 -27.78
C ALA A 18 8.01 23.54 -28.20
N LEU A 19 8.40 23.29 -29.45
CA LEU A 19 8.79 21.94 -29.90
C LEU A 19 10.01 21.43 -29.14
N LEU A 20 11.04 22.26 -28.94
CA LEU A 20 12.20 21.89 -28.14
C LEU A 20 11.79 21.48 -26.73
N VAL A 21 10.94 22.27 -26.06
CA VAL A 21 10.45 21.95 -24.71
C VAL A 21 9.69 20.61 -24.68
N LEU A 22 8.84 20.36 -25.67
CA LEU A 22 8.10 19.09 -25.78
C LEU A 22 9.05 17.90 -26.01
N ASP A 23 10.06 18.05 -26.87
CA ASP A 23 11.05 17.01 -27.12
C ASP A 23 11.88 16.72 -25.86
N TYR A 24 12.27 17.75 -25.10
CA TYR A 24 12.89 17.59 -23.78
C TYR A 24 11.98 16.81 -22.83
N PHE A 25 10.71 17.18 -22.74
CA PHE A 25 9.75 16.51 -21.86
C PHE A 25 9.52 15.04 -22.25
N ILE A 26 9.41 14.74 -23.55
CA ILE A 26 9.28 13.37 -24.05
C ILE A 26 10.52 12.54 -23.68
N ASN A 27 11.72 13.09 -23.88
CA ASN A 27 12.97 12.41 -23.53
C ASN A 27 13.07 12.18 -22.02
N PHE A 28 12.62 13.14 -21.20
CA PHE A 28 12.54 13.01 -19.75
C PHE A 28 11.64 11.85 -19.34
N LEU A 29 10.42 11.77 -19.89
CA LEU A 29 9.48 10.68 -19.63
C LEU A 29 10.03 9.30 -20.04
N LYS A 30 10.72 9.22 -21.19
CA LYS A 30 11.37 7.99 -21.65
C LYS A 30 12.45 7.51 -20.68
N LYS A 31 13.29 8.41 -20.17
CA LYS A 31 14.33 8.06 -19.17
C LYS A 31 13.72 7.48 -17.90
N ILE A 32 12.65 8.10 -17.38
CA ILE A 32 11.93 7.58 -16.19
C ILE A 32 11.33 6.20 -16.47
N SER A 33 10.71 6.03 -17.64
CA SER A 33 10.09 4.76 -18.02
C SER A 33 11.12 3.63 -18.09
N ALA A 34 12.30 3.90 -18.69
CA ALA A 34 13.40 2.95 -18.73
C ALA A 34 13.93 2.59 -17.33
N PHE A 35 13.97 3.56 -16.41
CA PHE A 35 14.41 3.37 -15.04
C PHE A 35 13.44 2.54 -14.17
N GLN A 36 12.22 2.28 -14.63
CA GLN A 36 11.19 1.58 -13.86
C GLN A 36 11.64 0.20 -13.34
N LYS A 37 12.42 -0.56 -14.13
CA LYS A 37 12.91 -1.89 -13.72
C LYS A 37 13.91 -1.78 -12.57
N ASP A 38 14.87 -0.87 -12.70
CA ASP A 38 15.90 -0.62 -11.69
C ASP A 38 15.25 -0.08 -10.40
N LEU A 39 14.31 0.86 -10.52
CA LEU A 39 13.55 1.38 -9.39
C LEU A 39 12.77 0.28 -8.63
N ARG A 40 12.16 -0.68 -9.33
CA ARG A 40 11.47 -1.80 -8.68
C ARG A 40 12.44 -2.67 -7.87
N ALA A 41 13.65 -2.90 -8.37
CA ALA A 41 14.68 -3.63 -7.64
C ALA A 41 15.14 -2.85 -6.40
N LEU A 42 15.42 -1.55 -6.56
CA LEU A 42 15.83 -0.65 -5.47
C LEU A 42 14.78 -0.56 -4.36
N ILE A 43 13.50 -0.39 -4.69
CA ILE A 43 12.42 -0.33 -3.70
C ILE A 43 12.44 -1.56 -2.78
N GLY A 44 12.85 -2.74 -3.28
CA GLY A 44 13.00 -3.95 -2.48
C GLY A 44 13.85 -3.75 -1.21
N VAL A 45 14.83 -2.85 -1.24
CA VAL A 45 15.73 -2.48 -0.12
C VAL A 45 14.97 -1.80 1.03
N THR A 46 13.91 -1.03 0.72
CA THR A 46 13.14 -0.29 1.73
C THR A 46 11.87 -1.02 2.16
N LEU A 47 11.45 -2.07 1.44
CA LEU A 47 10.23 -2.83 1.76
C LEU A 47 10.29 -3.50 3.14
N CYS A 48 9.21 -3.35 3.91
CA CYS A 48 8.92 -4.13 5.11
C CYS A 48 8.83 -5.63 4.78
N GLY A 49 9.23 -6.48 5.73
CA GLY A 49 9.11 -7.94 5.59
C GLY A 49 7.64 -8.40 5.62
N LYS A 50 7.39 -9.64 5.18
CA LYS A 50 6.04 -10.23 5.03
C LYS A 50 5.15 -10.13 6.29
N ASP A 51 5.76 -10.05 7.47
CA ASP A 51 5.04 -10.00 8.75
C ASP A 51 5.18 -8.66 9.49
N GLY A 52 5.63 -7.60 8.83
CA GLY A 52 5.99 -6.35 9.50
C GLY A 52 7.17 -6.48 10.46
N ARG A 53 7.84 -7.65 10.51
CA ARG A 53 9.08 -7.83 11.27
C ARG A 53 10.16 -6.94 10.65
N PRO A 54 10.96 -6.25 11.47
CA PRO A 54 12.01 -5.39 10.95
C PRO A 54 13.08 -6.25 10.26
N LEU A 55 13.13 -6.17 8.93
CA LEU A 55 14.36 -6.44 8.20
C LEU A 55 15.45 -5.48 8.71
N SER A 56 16.72 -5.79 8.47
CA SER A 56 17.82 -4.86 8.76
C SER A 56 17.53 -3.48 8.16
N ALA A 57 18.06 -2.43 8.79
CA ALA A 57 17.79 -1.05 8.44
C ALA A 57 18.01 -0.78 6.92
N PRO A 58 17.14 0.00 6.24
CA PRO A 58 17.30 0.32 4.83
C PRO A 58 18.71 0.78 4.43
N SER A 59 19.36 1.59 5.25
CA SER A 59 20.77 2.01 5.10
C SER A 59 21.72 0.81 4.95
N ALA A 60 21.67 -0.13 5.91
CA ALA A 60 22.51 -1.33 5.89
C ALA A 60 22.20 -2.25 4.70
N ARG A 61 20.94 -2.28 4.24
CA ARG A 61 20.54 -3.06 3.05
C ARG A 61 21.05 -2.42 1.77
N LEU A 62 21.03 -1.08 1.68
CA LEU A 62 21.59 -0.35 0.55
C LEU A 62 23.10 -0.55 0.45
N LEU A 63 23.81 -0.52 1.59
CA LEU A 63 25.25 -0.82 1.63
C LEU A 63 25.53 -2.24 1.10
N LYS A 64 24.79 -3.24 1.56
CA LYS A 64 24.90 -4.61 1.04
C LYS A 64 24.58 -4.71 -0.45
N LEU A 65 23.62 -3.93 -0.96
CA LEU A 65 23.33 -3.89 -2.39
C LEU A 65 24.53 -3.32 -3.16
N ALA A 66 25.14 -2.25 -2.66
CA ALA A 66 26.33 -1.67 -3.26
C ALA A 66 27.52 -2.64 -3.29
N GLU A 67 27.66 -3.48 -2.27
CA GLU A 67 28.71 -4.51 -2.19
C GLU A 67 28.44 -5.73 -3.10
N ASN A 68 27.20 -6.21 -3.18
CA ASN A 68 26.85 -7.48 -3.85
C ASN A 68 26.35 -7.33 -5.29
N ASP A 69 25.74 -6.19 -5.63
CA ASP A 69 25.19 -5.87 -6.96
C ASP A 69 25.76 -4.52 -7.42
N GLY A 70 27.08 -4.54 -7.64
CA GLY A 70 27.82 -3.37 -8.09
C GLY A 70 27.38 -2.86 -9.47
N GLU A 71 26.67 -3.68 -10.27
CA GLU A 71 26.20 -3.27 -11.58
C GLU A 71 24.96 -2.36 -11.47
N LEU A 72 23.90 -2.81 -10.77
CA LEU A 72 22.70 -1.98 -10.57
C LEU A 72 23.03 -0.72 -9.77
N TYR A 73 23.68 -0.88 -8.61
CA TYR A 73 24.03 0.26 -7.77
C TYR A 73 25.00 1.19 -8.48
N GLY A 74 26.02 0.65 -9.16
CA GLY A 74 26.98 1.44 -9.92
C GLY A 74 26.36 2.21 -11.08
N ARG A 75 25.42 1.62 -11.83
CA ARG A 75 24.63 2.34 -12.85
C ARG A 75 23.89 3.52 -12.23
N CYS A 76 23.19 3.30 -11.11
CA CYS A 76 22.43 4.34 -10.44
C CYS A 76 23.33 5.44 -9.86
N SER A 77 24.46 5.06 -9.27
CA SER A 77 25.43 5.98 -8.69
C SER A 77 26.02 6.92 -9.73
N ARG A 78 26.33 6.43 -10.94
CA ARG A 78 26.84 7.29 -12.03
C ARG A 78 25.84 8.34 -12.47
N MET A 79 24.53 8.10 -12.33
CA MET A 79 23.52 9.12 -12.67
C MET A 79 23.61 10.32 -11.73
N LEU A 80 24.13 10.15 -10.50
CA LEU A 80 24.24 11.24 -9.53
C LEU A 80 25.28 12.30 -9.95
N ASP A 81 26.17 11.99 -10.88
CA ASP A 81 27.11 12.97 -11.44
C ASP A 81 26.38 14.10 -12.20
N ASP A 82 25.15 13.83 -12.66
CA ASP A 82 24.28 14.83 -13.30
C ASP A 82 23.51 15.70 -12.28
N VAL A 83 23.67 15.48 -10.97
CA VAL A 83 22.98 16.23 -9.92
C VAL A 83 23.83 17.40 -9.47
N HIS A 84 23.24 18.59 -9.51
CA HIS A 84 23.87 19.82 -9.05
C HIS A 84 23.15 20.35 -7.81
N ILE A 85 23.94 20.80 -6.85
CA ILE A 85 23.44 21.46 -5.64
C ILE A 85 23.36 22.96 -5.91
N LYS A 86 22.17 23.55 -5.74
CA LYS A 86 21.92 24.98 -5.88
C LYS A 86 21.49 25.55 -4.54
N LEU A 87 22.10 26.68 -4.15
CA LEU A 87 21.61 27.47 -3.02
C LEU A 87 20.69 28.56 -3.57
N GLN A 88 19.42 28.55 -3.17
CA GLN A 88 18.47 29.60 -3.56
C GLN A 88 18.06 30.41 -2.34
N GLN A 89 18.26 31.72 -2.45
CA GLN A 89 17.85 32.69 -1.46
C GLN A 89 16.41 33.14 -1.74
N TYR A 90 15.62 33.31 -0.69
CA TYR A 90 14.24 33.78 -0.79
C TYR A 90 13.87 34.64 0.41
N MET A 91 12.86 35.48 0.23
CA MET A 91 12.26 36.27 1.31
C MET A 91 11.12 35.45 1.93
N PRO A 92 11.22 35.04 3.21
CA PRO A 92 10.18 34.23 3.84
C PRO A 92 8.91 35.04 4.07
N GLU A 93 7.77 34.52 3.62
CA GLU A 93 6.45 35.11 3.87
C GLU A 93 6.10 35.00 5.35
N GLY A 94 5.68 36.11 5.98
CA GLY A 94 5.18 36.14 7.35
C GLY A 94 6.21 36.41 8.46
N ILE A 95 7.48 36.65 8.14
CA ILE A 95 8.49 37.03 9.16
C ILE A 95 8.60 38.56 9.23
N LYS A 96 8.22 39.15 10.38
CA LYS A 96 8.20 40.61 10.62
C LYS A 96 9.57 41.30 10.59
N LYS A 97 10.67 40.55 10.57
CA LYS A 97 12.04 41.08 10.44
C LYS A 97 12.56 40.64 9.07
N GLY A 98 12.87 41.59 8.19
CA GLY A 98 13.34 41.36 6.82
C GLY A 98 14.68 40.63 6.75
N GLY A 99 14.66 39.32 6.99
CA GLY A 99 15.78 38.42 6.83
C GLY A 99 15.70 37.68 5.49
N VAL A 100 16.86 37.47 4.86
CA VAL A 100 16.99 36.58 3.71
C VAL A 100 17.12 35.15 4.22
N ALA A 101 16.25 34.25 3.77
CA ALA A 101 16.38 32.81 3.98
C ALA A 101 17.13 32.19 2.80
N ALA A 102 17.77 31.04 3.03
CA ALA A 102 18.39 30.26 1.97
C ALA A 102 18.02 28.79 2.13
N ALA A 103 17.70 28.14 1.01
CA ALA A 103 17.42 26.71 0.95
C ALA A 103 18.31 26.03 -0.09
N THR A 104 18.67 24.78 0.18
CA THR A 104 19.47 23.95 -0.71
C THR A 104 18.54 23.14 -1.59
N PHE A 105 18.75 23.20 -2.90
CA PHE A 105 17.99 22.48 -3.91
C PHE A 105 18.91 21.55 -4.69
N TYR A 106 18.44 20.34 -4.95
CA TYR A 106 19.09 19.42 -5.88
C TYR A 106 18.40 19.55 -7.24
N ALA A 107 19.18 19.81 -8.28
CA ALA A 107 18.69 20.04 -9.63
C ALA A 107 19.44 19.14 -10.63
N SER A 108 18.70 18.54 -11.56
CA SER A 108 19.25 17.74 -12.64
C SER A 108 18.23 17.63 -13.78
N ASP A 109 18.72 17.56 -15.02
CA ASP A 109 17.92 17.20 -16.19
C ASP A 109 17.79 15.68 -16.36
N ASN A 110 18.33 14.90 -15.41
CA ASN A 110 18.21 13.45 -15.31
C ASN A 110 17.28 13.07 -14.15
N LEU A 111 15.97 12.92 -14.41
CA LEU A 111 15.01 12.58 -13.33
C LEU A 111 15.35 11.29 -12.59
N PRO A 112 15.76 10.19 -13.28
CA PRO A 112 16.25 9.00 -12.59
C PRO A 112 17.32 9.29 -11.53
N ALA A 113 18.22 10.25 -11.77
CA ALA A 113 19.23 10.66 -10.80
C ALA A 113 18.60 11.27 -9.54
N LEU A 114 17.64 12.20 -9.70
CA LEU A 114 16.92 12.81 -8.58
C LEU A 114 16.07 11.78 -7.81
N VAL A 115 15.43 10.84 -8.52
CA VAL A 115 14.69 9.73 -7.89
C VAL A 115 15.63 8.84 -7.08
N PHE A 116 16.81 8.53 -7.62
CA PHE A 116 17.79 7.72 -6.91
C PHE A 116 18.39 8.46 -5.71
N LEU A 117 18.65 9.76 -5.83
CA LEU A 117 19.09 10.62 -4.72
C LEU A 117 18.07 10.60 -3.58
N GLU A 118 16.79 10.83 -3.88
CA GLU A 118 15.70 10.77 -2.89
C GLU A 118 15.65 9.40 -2.22
N PHE A 119 15.77 8.33 -3.01
CA PHE A 119 15.84 6.97 -2.49
C PHE A 119 17.04 6.74 -1.56
N GLN A 120 18.22 7.28 -1.87
CA GLN A 120 19.39 7.22 -0.99
C GLN A 120 19.14 7.98 0.32
N GLN A 121 18.53 9.16 0.25
CA GLN A 121 18.16 9.95 1.44
C GLN A 121 17.15 9.21 2.31
N MET A 122 16.12 8.60 1.69
CA MET A 122 15.17 7.74 2.39
C MET A 122 15.88 6.58 3.10
N CYS A 123 16.85 5.94 2.45
CA CYS A 123 17.63 4.86 3.05
C CYS A 123 18.51 5.36 4.21
N ALA A 124 19.15 6.51 4.06
CA ALA A 124 19.98 7.13 5.10
C ALA A 124 19.18 7.50 6.36
N LEU A 125 17.90 7.87 6.18
CA LEU A 125 16.95 8.12 7.26
C LEU A 125 16.24 6.83 7.75
N ASP A 126 16.63 5.67 7.24
CA ASP A 126 16.03 4.36 7.53
C ASP A 126 14.49 4.32 7.36
N LEU A 127 13.98 5.10 6.41
CA LEU A 127 12.57 5.10 6.06
C LEU A 127 12.20 3.79 5.37
N ARG A 128 11.19 3.13 5.92
CA ARG A 128 10.68 1.86 5.41
C ARG A 128 9.42 2.10 4.60
N ALA A 129 9.27 1.38 3.51
CA ALA A 129 8.05 1.38 2.71
C ALA A 129 7.25 0.09 2.95
N ALA A 130 5.93 0.19 2.96
CA ALA A 130 5.02 -0.96 3.00
C ALA A 130 4.05 -0.91 1.81
N ARG A 131 3.53 -2.07 1.41
CA ARG A 131 2.40 -2.15 0.47
C ARG A 131 1.11 -2.10 1.28
N CYS A 132 0.20 -1.21 0.90
CA CYS A 132 -1.12 -1.13 1.51
C CYS A 132 -1.91 -2.42 1.22
N GLU A 133 -2.46 -3.07 2.25
CA GLU A 133 -3.27 -4.29 2.09
C GLU A 133 -4.62 -4.03 1.39
N ASN A 134 -5.09 -2.77 1.35
CA ASN A 134 -6.32 -2.39 0.65
C ASN A 134 -6.06 -2.02 -0.83
N CYS A 135 -5.28 -0.96 -1.09
CA CYS A 135 -5.11 -0.43 -2.44
C CYS A 135 -3.85 -0.93 -3.18
N GLY A 136 -3.01 -1.74 -2.54
CA GLY A 136 -1.77 -2.31 -3.11
C GLY A 136 -0.62 -1.32 -3.33
N ARG A 137 -0.87 -0.01 -3.21
CA ARG A 137 0.14 1.04 -3.43
C ARG A 137 1.14 1.11 -2.28
N LEU A 138 2.36 1.55 -2.58
CA LEU A 138 3.40 1.79 -1.58
C LEU A 138 3.07 3.02 -0.71
N PHE A 139 3.46 2.97 0.56
CA PHE A 139 3.36 4.09 1.50
C PHE A 139 4.43 3.98 2.59
N LEU A 140 4.66 5.07 3.31
CA LEU A 140 5.53 5.11 4.48
C LEU A 140 4.70 4.87 5.75
N PRO A 141 4.73 3.66 6.34
CA PRO A 141 4.02 3.41 7.59
C PRO A 141 4.66 4.15 8.76
N PHE A 142 3.82 4.70 9.64
CA PHE A 142 4.26 5.28 10.91
C PHE A 142 4.86 4.24 11.86
N SER A 143 4.37 3.00 11.81
CA SER A 143 4.88 1.89 12.61
C SER A 143 4.95 0.61 11.78
N SER A 144 5.78 -0.34 12.20
CA SER A 144 5.87 -1.65 11.54
C SER A 144 4.57 -2.46 11.52
N ARG A 145 3.58 -2.07 12.34
CA ARG A 145 2.25 -2.70 12.42
C ARG A 145 1.24 -2.07 11.45
N THR A 146 1.54 -0.90 10.89
CA THR A 146 0.61 -0.18 10.01
C THR A 146 0.53 -0.89 8.65
N LYS A 147 -0.65 -1.40 8.32
CA LYS A 147 -0.94 -2.19 7.10
C LYS A 147 -1.62 -1.40 5.99
N TYR A 148 -2.23 -0.26 6.32
CA TYR A 148 -3.07 0.52 5.42
C TYR A 148 -2.59 1.97 5.35
N CYS A 149 -2.64 2.57 4.16
CA CYS A 149 -2.29 3.98 3.94
C CYS A 149 -3.46 4.94 4.25
N ASP A 150 -3.16 6.24 4.34
CA ASP A 150 -4.15 7.31 4.59
C ASP A 150 -4.82 7.87 3.33
N ARG A 151 -4.53 7.29 2.15
CA ARG A 151 -5.17 7.74 0.89
C ARG A 151 -6.66 7.42 0.91
N VAL A 152 -7.45 8.39 0.44
CA VAL A 152 -8.87 8.21 0.09
C VAL A 152 -8.97 7.11 -0.97
N CYS A 153 -9.81 6.12 -0.69
CA CYS A 153 -10.02 4.96 -1.56
C CYS A 153 -11.40 4.98 -2.24
N ASP A 154 -12.35 5.68 -1.64
CA ASP A 154 -13.73 5.79 -2.06
C ASP A 154 -14.05 7.28 -2.18
N GLU A 155 -14.25 7.76 -3.41
CA GLU A 155 -14.51 9.18 -3.68
C GLU A 155 -15.92 9.61 -3.24
N ASP A 156 -16.88 8.68 -3.21
CA ASP A 156 -18.27 8.95 -2.83
C ASP A 156 -18.40 9.13 -1.31
N THR A 157 -17.70 8.30 -0.53
CA THR A 157 -17.73 8.37 0.94
C THR A 157 -16.59 9.19 1.54
N GLY A 158 -15.57 9.53 0.76
CA GLY A 158 -14.35 10.20 1.24
C GLY A 158 -13.49 9.32 2.16
N ALA A 159 -13.79 8.03 2.28
CA ALA A 159 -13.14 7.15 3.23
C ALA A 159 -11.72 6.75 2.80
N SER A 160 -10.79 6.81 3.76
CA SER A 160 -9.42 6.34 3.60
C SER A 160 -9.31 4.82 3.60
N CYS A 161 -8.21 4.29 3.06
CA CYS A 161 -7.94 2.84 3.11
C CYS A 161 -7.95 2.29 4.55
N LYS A 162 -7.54 3.08 5.55
CA LYS A 162 -7.58 2.69 6.96
C LYS A 162 -9.03 2.56 7.47
N GLU A 163 -9.89 3.52 7.14
CA GLU A 163 -11.29 3.53 7.58
C GLU A 163 -12.11 2.43 6.92
N VAL A 164 -11.90 2.21 5.61
CA VAL A 164 -12.54 1.11 4.88
C VAL A 164 -12.19 -0.23 5.52
N ALA A 165 -10.89 -0.48 5.74
CA ALA A 165 -10.44 -1.73 6.36
C ALA A 165 -10.96 -1.90 7.80
N ALA A 166 -11.03 -0.81 8.59
CA ALA A 166 -11.60 -0.84 9.94
C ALA A 166 -13.10 -1.18 9.92
N ARG A 167 -13.87 -0.58 8.99
CA ARG A 167 -15.30 -0.83 8.81
C ARG A 167 -15.57 -2.28 8.39
N GLU A 168 -14.81 -2.80 7.43
CA GLU A 168 -14.93 -4.18 6.97
C GLU A 168 -14.60 -5.18 8.09
N LYS A 169 -13.51 -4.93 8.83
CA LYS A 169 -13.14 -5.76 9.97
C LYS A 169 -14.20 -5.75 11.06
N TYR A 170 -14.78 -4.58 11.36
CA TYR A 170 -15.87 -4.46 12.31
C TYR A 170 -17.13 -5.21 11.83
N ALA A 171 -17.52 -5.04 10.56
CA ALA A 171 -18.65 -5.76 9.98
C ALA A 171 -18.45 -7.28 10.01
N ALA A 172 -17.25 -7.76 9.71
CA ALA A 172 -16.89 -9.17 9.80
C ALA A 172 -16.97 -9.69 11.25
N GLN A 173 -16.50 -8.89 12.22
CA GLN A 173 -16.58 -9.25 13.64
C GLN A 173 -18.04 -9.32 14.12
N VAL A 174 -18.87 -8.34 13.78
CA VAL A 174 -20.30 -8.33 14.14
C VAL A 174 -21.03 -9.54 13.53
N LYS A 175 -20.78 -9.85 12.26
CA LYS A 175 -21.32 -11.06 11.60
C LYS A 175 -20.89 -12.32 12.35
N ALA A 176 -19.59 -12.47 12.63
CA ALA A 176 -19.05 -13.63 13.33
C ALA A 176 -19.64 -13.79 14.74
N ASP A 177 -19.83 -12.69 15.48
CA ASP A 177 -20.42 -12.71 16.82
C ASP A 177 -21.90 -13.10 16.80
N ARG A 178 -22.70 -12.58 15.84
CA ARG A 178 -24.11 -12.96 15.68
C ARG A 178 -24.28 -14.46 15.39
N ALA A 179 -23.47 -15.01 14.49
CA ALA A 179 -23.50 -16.45 14.19
C ALA A 179 -23.03 -17.31 15.37
N ARG A 180 -21.98 -16.88 16.09
CA ARG A 180 -21.50 -17.56 17.31
C ARG A 180 -22.57 -17.61 18.39
N GLN A 181 -23.28 -16.51 18.61
CA GLN A 181 -24.36 -16.44 19.59
C GLN A 181 -25.47 -17.44 19.27
N LEU A 182 -25.95 -17.48 18.01
CA LEU A 182 -26.99 -18.42 17.59
C LEU A 182 -26.55 -19.89 17.75
N TYR A 183 -25.34 -20.21 17.30
CA TYR A 183 -24.76 -21.54 17.46
C TYR A 183 -24.71 -21.97 18.93
N GLN A 184 -24.23 -21.09 19.82
CA GLN A 184 -24.11 -21.40 21.24
C GLN A 184 -25.50 -21.61 21.90
N GLN A 185 -26.49 -20.79 21.53
CA GLN A 185 -27.87 -20.94 22.01
C GLN A 185 -28.47 -22.30 21.62
N LEU A 186 -28.37 -22.68 20.35
CA LEU A 186 -28.91 -23.94 19.85
C LEU A 186 -28.14 -25.15 20.41
N ARG A 187 -26.81 -25.05 20.50
CA ARG A 187 -25.96 -26.07 21.11
C ARG A 187 -26.38 -26.34 22.56
N ASN A 188 -26.54 -25.29 23.36
CA ASN A 188 -26.97 -25.43 24.75
C ASN A 188 -28.38 -26.05 24.84
N LYS A 189 -29.32 -25.61 23.99
CA LYS A 189 -30.68 -26.17 23.94
C LYS A 189 -30.66 -27.67 23.60
N TYR A 190 -29.88 -28.09 22.60
CA TYR A 190 -29.81 -29.50 22.20
C TYR A 190 -29.07 -30.35 23.24
N GLN A 191 -28.01 -29.80 23.85
CA GLN A 191 -27.29 -30.46 24.94
C GLN A 191 -28.20 -30.69 26.15
N MET A 192 -29.04 -29.71 26.52
CA MET A 192 -30.02 -29.86 27.59
C MET A 192 -31.09 -30.93 27.27
N ARG A 193 -31.51 -31.06 26.01
CA ARG A 193 -32.40 -32.16 25.57
C ARG A 193 -31.72 -33.53 25.77
N CYS A 194 -30.45 -33.66 25.37
CA CYS A 194 -29.69 -34.90 25.55
C CYS A 194 -29.46 -35.24 27.04
N ALA A 195 -29.23 -34.23 27.89
CA ALA A 195 -29.03 -34.42 29.33
C ALA A 195 -30.29 -34.92 30.04
N ARG A 196 -31.49 -34.53 29.56
CA ARG A 196 -32.79 -34.99 30.08
C ARG A 196 -33.15 -36.39 29.62
N ALA A 197 -32.67 -36.82 28.44
CA ALA A 197 -32.89 -38.15 27.89
C ALA A 197 -31.72 -39.11 28.22
N GLN A 198 -31.45 -39.30 29.51
CA GLN A 198 -30.34 -40.16 29.96
C GLN A 198 -30.52 -41.60 29.43
N GLY A 199 -29.47 -42.14 28.81
CA GLY A 199 -29.46 -43.51 28.25
C GLY A 199 -29.82 -43.61 26.75
N ASN A 200 -30.25 -42.51 26.10
CA ASN A 200 -30.56 -42.54 24.66
C ASN A 200 -29.30 -42.32 23.79
N ALA A 201 -28.61 -43.41 23.45
CA ALA A 201 -27.40 -43.38 22.62
C ALA A 201 -27.62 -42.74 21.24
N LYS A 202 -28.78 -43.00 20.61
CA LYS A 202 -29.14 -42.47 19.28
C LYS A 202 -29.22 -40.94 19.30
N MET A 203 -29.86 -40.37 20.32
CA MET A 203 -29.98 -38.92 20.46
C MET A 203 -28.61 -38.23 20.63
N ARG A 204 -27.67 -38.89 21.31
CA ARG A 204 -26.31 -38.37 21.48
C ARG A 204 -25.50 -38.44 20.19
N GLU A 205 -25.72 -39.45 19.36
CA GLU A 205 -25.14 -39.56 18.02
C GLU A 205 -25.69 -38.48 17.07
N ASP A 206 -27.02 -38.27 17.08
CA ASP A 206 -27.68 -37.22 16.29
C ASP A 206 -27.20 -35.82 16.68
N TYR A 207 -26.98 -35.56 17.97
CA TYR A 207 -26.37 -34.32 18.45
C TYR A 207 -24.95 -34.11 17.89
N ASN A 208 -24.12 -35.15 17.84
CA ASN A 208 -22.77 -35.04 17.28
C ASN A 208 -22.82 -34.75 15.77
N LYS A 209 -23.71 -35.43 15.02
CA LYS A 209 -23.93 -35.18 13.58
C LYS A 209 -24.40 -33.75 13.33
N TRP A 210 -25.35 -33.25 14.13
CA TRP A 210 -25.79 -31.86 14.08
C TRP A 210 -24.64 -30.90 14.36
N ARG A 211 -23.84 -31.14 15.41
CA ARG A 211 -22.70 -30.29 15.78
C ARG A 211 -21.68 -30.19 14.64
N ASP A 212 -21.34 -31.30 14.02
CA ASP A 212 -20.38 -31.34 12.92
C ASP A 212 -20.91 -30.61 11.68
N THR A 213 -22.22 -30.73 11.41
CA THR A 213 -22.90 -29.99 10.34
C THR A 213 -22.93 -28.49 10.62
N ALA A 214 -23.26 -28.10 11.85
CA ALA A 214 -23.29 -26.71 12.29
C ALA A 214 -21.90 -26.06 12.27
N GLN A 215 -20.85 -26.81 12.60
CA GLN A 215 -19.48 -26.32 12.55
C GLN A 215 -19.00 -26.12 11.11
N LYS A 216 -19.39 -27.00 10.17
CA LYS A 216 -19.15 -26.79 8.73
C LYS A 216 -19.92 -25.59 8.19
N ALA A 217 -21.18 -25.40 8.59
CA ALA A 217 -21.97 -24.23 8.22
C ALA A 217 -21.35 -22.93 8.76
N MET A 218 -20.81 -22.96 9.98
CA MET A 218 -20.14 -21.81 10.59
C MET A 218 -18.92 -21.34 9.78
N VAL A 219 -18.12 -22.28 9.27
CA VAL A 219 -16.97 -21.95 8.41
C VAL A 219 -17.44 -21.32 7.09
N LYS A 220 -18.45 -21.92 6.45
CA LYS A 220 -19.03 -21.36 5.21
C LYS A 220 -19.57 -19.95 5.40
N TYR A 221 -20.23 -19.68 6.54
CA TYR A 221 -20.72 -18.35 6.88
C TYR A 221 -19.58 -17.35 7.10
N GLN A 222 -18.50 -17.74 7.79
CA GLN A 222 -17.33 -16.87 8.02
C GLN A 222 -16.59 -16.51 6.73
N VAL A 223 -16.54 -17.42 5.76
CA VAL A 223 -15.94 -17.19 4.44
C VAL A 223 -16.89 -16.41 3.52
N GLY A 224 -18.15 -16.20 3.92
CA GLY A 224 -19.15 -15.44 3.16
C GLY A 224 -19.88 -16.25 2.08
N GLU A 225 -19.73 -17.57 2.07
CA GLU A 225 -20.38 -18.47 1.09
C GLU A 225 -21.86 -18.72 1.40
N MET A 226 -22.36 -18.30 2.57
CA MET A 226 -23.76 -18.40 2.97
C MET A 226 -24.22 -17.18 3.76
N SER A 227 -25.50 -16.83 3.62
CA SER A 227 -26.12 -15.76 4.40
C SER A 227 -26.40 -16.18 5.85
N PHE A 228 -26.76 -15.22 6.70
CA PHE A 228 -27.10 -15.52 8.10
C PHE A 228 -28.38 -16.36 8.20
N GLU A 229 -29.34 -16.11 7.32
CA GLU A 229 -30.62 -16.83 7.24
C GLU A 229 -30.39 -18.28 6.83
N GLN A 230 -29.59 -18.51 5.79
CA GLN A 230 -29.21 -19.86 5.35
C GLN A 230 -28.43 -20.61 6.44
N PHE A 231 -27.54 -19.93 7.16
CA PHE A 231 -26.85 -20.50 8.31
C PHE A 231 -27.85 -20.89 9.40
N ALA A 232 -28.78 -20.00 9.76
CA ALA A 232 -29.77 -20.24 10.81
C ALA A 232 -30.70 -21.43 10.49
N GLU A 233 -31.11 -21.58 9.23
CA GLU A 233 -31.86 -22.74 8.75
C GLU A 233 -31.02 -24.03 8.78
N CYS A 234 -29.76 -23.97 8.32
CA CYS A 234 -28.87 -25.14 8.31
C CYS A 234 -28.60 -25.71 9.69
N ILE A 235 -28.58 -24.88 10.74
CA ILE A 235 -28.25 -25.29 12.11
C ILE A 235 -29.48 -25.49 12.99
N GLN A 236 -30.69 -25.47 12.44
CA GLN A 236 -31.90 -25.68 13.21
C GLN A 236 -31.91 -27.07 13.85
N ILE A 237 -32.33 -27.14 15.12
CA ILE A 237 -32.38 -28.41 15.86
C ILE A 237 -33.59 -29.20 15.33
N PRO A 238 -33.43 -30.50 15.01
CA PRO A 238 -34.54 -31.39 14.70
C PRO A 238 -35.62 -31.49 15.79
#